data_AF-A0A7V6GAQ7-F1
#
_entry.id   AF-A0A7V6GAQ7-F1
#
_cell.length_a   1.000
_cell.length_b   1.000
_cell.length_c   1.000
_cell.angle_alpha   90.00
_cell.angle_beta   90.00
_cell.angle_gamma   90.00
#
_symmetry.space_group_name_H-M   'P 1'
#
loop_
_entity.id
_entity.type
_entity.pdbx_description
1 polymer ?
#
loop_
_entity_poly.entity_id
_entity_poly.type
_entity_poly.pdbx_seq_one_letter_code
_entity_poly.pdbx_strand_id
1 'polypeptide(L)'
;MAVESFNSFISKLEDENVKQTFQEIQKQHRENIDKLASYIQNIGGRPKENLGMKGKMGDIKINMELGSDADTDEIIEKAIKGETQGVNMAEKVLRGKLNERSRDLTGEILQKDRISIEKLKGLQ
;
A
#
# COMPACT_ATOMS: atom_id res chain seq x y z
N MET A 1 4.19 2.59 -5.51
CA MET A 1 3.78 3.74 -4.67
C MET A 1 3.59 3.32 -3.21
N ALA A 2 2.70 2.38 -2.86
CA ALA A 2 2.50 2.00 -1.46
C ALA A 2 3.77 1.47 -0.78
N VAL A 3 4.53 0.58 -1.44
CA VAL A 3 5.80 0.05 -0.90
C VAL A 3 6.80 1.17 -0.59
N GLU A 4 6.89 2.17 -1.47
CA GLU A 4 7.78 3.32 -1.37
C GLU A 4 7.33 4.27 -0.26
N SER A 5 6.03 4.54 -0.16
CA SER A 5 5.45 5.27 0.97
C SER A 5 5.85 4.64 2.30
N PHE A 6 5.68 3.32 2.41
CA PHE A 6 6.05 2.58 3.63
C PHE A 6 7.55 2.57 3.87
N ASN A 7 8.41 2.52 2.84
CA ASN A 7 9.87 2.70 3.03
C ASN A 7 10.17 4.05 3.69
N SER A 8 9.55 5.13 3.21
CA SER A 8 9.73 6.48 3.76
C SER A 8 9.21 6.59 5.19
N PHE A 9 8.05 6.00 5.50
CA PHE A 9 7.52 5.97 6.86
C PHE A 9 8.43 5.19 7.81
N ILE A 10 8.83 3.97 7.43
CA ILE A 10 9.70 3.09 8.24
C ILE A 10 11.04 3.77 8.56
N SER A 11 11.60 4.57 7.63
CA SER A 11 12.85 5.28 7.89
C SER A 11 12.76 6.40 8.93
N LYS A 12 11.54 6.86 9.25
CA LYS A 12 11.28 7.94 10.21
C LYS A 12 10.70 7.45 11.55
N LEU A 13 10.31 6.18 11.63
CA LEU A 13 9.74 5.60 12.83
C LEU A 13 10.82 5.16 13.82
N GLU A 14 10.71 5.62 15.07
CA GLU A 14 11.60 5.22 16.18
C GLU A 14 11.01 4.10 17.02
N ASP A 15 9.68 4.05 17.21
CA ASP A 15 9.01 2.98 17.95
C ASP A 15 9.09 1.66 17.18
N GLU A 16 9.74 0.66 17.79
CA GLU A 16 9.98 -0.63 17.14
C GLU A 16 8.70 -1.46 16.94
N ASN A 17 7.67 -1.32 17.78
CA ASN A 17 6.38 -2.01 17.58
C ASN A 17 5.62 -1.42 16.38
N VAL A 18 5.61 -0.09 16.27
CA VAL A 18 5.00 0.61 15.12
C VAL A 18 5.76 0.25 13.84
N LYS A 19 7.09 0.32 13.88
CA LYS A 19 7.96 -0.02 12.75
C LYS A 19 7.78 -1.46 12.29
N GLN A 20 7.68 -2.42 13.20
CA GLN A 20 7.40 -3.83 12.88
C GLN A 20 6.05 -3.96 12.16
N THR A 21 5.01 -3.29 12.65
CA THR A 21 3.69 -3.31 11.99
C THR A 21 3.75 -2.73 10.57
N PHE A 22 4.48 -1.63 10.38
CA PHE A 22 4.67 -1.03 9.05
C PHE A 22 5.45 -1.96 8.11
N GLN A 23 6.48 -2.66 8.61
CA GLN A 23 7.24 -3.64 7.83
C GLN A 23 6.38 -4.82 7.38
N GLU A 24 5.49 -5.31 8.25
CA GLU A 24 4.53 -6.37 7.90
C GLU A 24 3.59 -5.93 6.76
N ILE A 25 3.03 -4.72 6.86
CA ILE A 25 2.14 -4.17 5.84
C ILE A 25 2.90 -3.95 4.52
N GLN A 26 4.13 -3.44 4.59
CA GLN A 26 4.97 -3.30 3.40
C GLN A 26 5.24 -4.64 2.72
N LYS A 27 5.57 -5.68 3.50
CA LYS A 27 5.80 -7.02 2.96
C LYS A 27 4.55 -7.55 2.24
N GLN A 28 3.38 -7.38 2.84
CA GLN A 28 2.10 -7.71 2.22
C GLN A 28 1.90 -6.98 0.89
N HIS A 29 2.23 -5.69 0.79
CA HIS A 29 2.15 -4.95 -0.48
C HIS A 29 3.04 -5.56 -1.57
N ARG A 30 4.27 -5.96 -1.23
CA ARG A 30 5.17 -6.62 -2.19
C ARG A 30 4.59 -7.94 -2.68
N GLU A 31 4.11 -8.78 -1.75
CA GLU A 31 3.47 -10.06 -2.08
C GLU A 31 2.23 -9.88 -2.99
N ASN A 32 1.40 -8.85 -2.71
CA ASN A 32 0.24 -8.53 -3.53
C ASN A 32 0.62 -8.06 -4.94
N ILE A 33 1.68 -7.26 -5.07
CA ILE A 33 2.23 -6.83 -6.35
C ILE A 33 2.69 -8.05 -7.16
N ASP A 34 3.49 -8.93 -6.56
CA ASP A 34 4.01 -10.13 -7.23
C ASP A 34 2.87 -11.04 -7.70
N LYS A 35 1.84 -11.20 -6.88
CA LYS A 35 0.65 -12.00 -7.20
C LYS A 35 -0.13 -11.41 -8.38
N LEU A 36 -0.34 -10.09 -8.38
CA LEU A 36 -1.01 -9.37 -9.49
C LEU A 36 -0.18 -9.43 -10.77
N ALA A 37 1.12 -9.19 -10.69
CA ALA A 37 2.01 -9.23 -11.84
C ALA A 37 2.01 -10.62 -12.49
N SER A 38 2.15 -11.67 -11.68
CA SER A 38 2.08 -13.06 -12.13
C SER A 38 0.75 -13.38 -12.80
N TYR A 39 -0.37 -12.95 -12.20
CA TYR A 39 -1.69 -13.16 -12.78
C TYR A 39 -1.87 -12.44 -14.13
N ILE A 40 -1.46 -11.17 -14.22
CA ILE A 40 -1.52 -10.37 -15.46
C ILE A 40 -0.71 -11.06 -16.57
N GLN A 41 0.49 -11.55 -16.27
CA GLN A 41 1.33 -12.27 -17.22
C GLN A 41 0.67 -13.58 -17.67
N ASN A 42 0.10 -14.36 -16.74
CA ASN A 42 -0.57 -15.63 -17.03
C ASN A 42 -1.77 -15.49 -17.98
N ILE A 43 -2.45 -14.33 -18.00
CA ILE A 43 -3.54 -14.05 -18.94
C ILE A 43 -3.06 -13.36 -20.23
N GLY A 44 -1.74 -13.36 -20.49
CA GLY A 44 -1.12 -12.75 -21.67
C GLY A 44 -0.96 -11.23 -21.62
N GLY A 45 -1.24 -10.62 -20.47
CA GLY A 45 -1.03 -9.20 -20.24
C GLY A 45 0.43 -8.87 -19.91
N ARG A 46 0.73 -7.57 -19.86
CA ARG A 46 2.04 -7.05 -19.40
C ARG A 46 1.83 -6.13 -18.21
N PRO A 47 2.33 -6.46 -17.02
CA PRO A 47 2.31 -5.55 -15.87
C PRO A 47 3.00 -4.24 -16.24
N LYS A 48 2.33 -3.11 -16.03
CA LYS A 48 2.94 -1.80 -16.23
C LYS A 48 3.60 -1.34 -14.94
N GLU A 49 4.81 -1.79 -14.70
CA GLU A 49 5.66 -1.30 -13.62
C GLU A 49 6.41 -0.04 -14.08
N ASN A 50 5.83 1.14 -13.84
CA ASN A 50 6.55 2.41 -14.00
C ASN A 50 7.06 2.92 -12.63
N LEU A 51 7.72 2.04 -11.87
CA LEU A 51 8.23 2.32 -10.52
C LEU A 51 9.24 3.49 -10.51
N GLY A 52 10.12 3.59 -11.51
CA GLY A 52 11.24 4.54 -11.48
C GLY A 52 10.87 6.04 -11.41
N MET A 53 9.87 6.49 -12.17
CA MET A 53 9.45 7.91 -12.16
C MET A 53 8.28 8.18 -11.19
N LYS A 54 7.31 7.26 -11.08
CA LYS A 54 6.16 7.44 -10.18
C LYS A 54 6.51 7.20 -8.72
N GLY A 55 7.46 6.30 -8.42
CA GLY A 55 7.97 6.06 -7.07
C GLY A 55 8.67 7.29 -6.52
N LYS A 56 9.62 7.87 -7.28
CA LYS A 56 10.31 9.12 -6.91
C LYS A 56 9.35 10.28 -6.65
N MET A 57 8.29 10.41 -7.43
CA MET A 57 7.28 11.46 -7.22
C MET A 57 6.44 11.22 -5.95
N GLY A 58 6.20 9.96 -5.60
CA GLY A 58 5.55 9.56 -4.35
C GLY A 58 6.41 9.88 -3.13
N ASP A 59 7.70 9.56 -3.18
CA ASP A 59 8.66 9.87 -2.11
C ASP A 59 8.79 11.37 -1.88
N ILE A 60 8.85 12.17 -2.95
CA ILE A 60 8.90 13.64 -2.85
C ILE A 60 7.64 14.18 -2.17
N LYS A 61 6.46 13.67 -2.57
CA LYS A 61 5.18 14.11 -1.99
C LYS A 61 5.09 13.77 -0.50
N ILE A 62 5.52 12.57 -0.11
CA ILE A 62 5.48 12.14 1.30
C ILE A 62 6.47 12.91 2.15
N ASN A 63 7.69 13.14 1.64
CA ASN A 63 8.67 13.95 2.35
C ASN A 63 8.24 15.42 2.49
N MET A 64 7.55 15.97 1.48
CA MET A 64 6.93 17.30 1.60
C MET A 64 5.76 17.33 2.58
N GLU A 65 4.94 16.28 2.62
CA GLU A 65 3.75 16.21 3.48
C GLU A 65 4.05 15.92 4.94
N LEU A 66 5.16 15.24 5.25
CA LEU A 66 5.60 14.92 6.61
C LEU A 66 6.59 15.95 7.19
N GLY A 67 7.22 16.77 6.34
CA GLY A 67 8.36 17.58 6.79
C GLY A 67 9.52 16.74 7.35
N SER A 68 10.46 17.43 8.01
CA SER A 68 11.61 16.81 8.68
C SER A 68 11.27 16.12 10.00
N ASP A 69 10.18 16.54 10.66
CA ASP A 69 9.91 16.25 12.07
C ASP A 69 8.51 15.66 12.34
N ALA A 70 7.91 14.98 11.35
CA ALA A 70 6.63 14.28 11.57
C ALA A 70 6.76 13.30 12.74
N ASP A 71 5.84 13.41 13.70
CA ASP A 71 5.74 12.48 14.80
C ASP A 71 5.14 11.13 14.36
N THR A 72 5.26 10.13 15.23
CA THR A 72 4.77 8.76 14.98
C THR A 72 3.27 8.74 14.66
N ASP A 73 2.47 9.57 15.34
CA ASP A 73 1.01 9.61 15.18
C ASP A 73 0.61 10.17 13.80
N GLU A 74 1.30 11.22 13.34
CA GLU A 74 1.11 11.77 12.00
C GLU A 74 1.47 10.73 10.93
N ILE A 75 2.56 9.99 11.11
CA ILE A 75 2.95 8.90 10.19
C ILE A 75 1.87 7.81 10.14
N ILE A 76 1.31 7.42 11.28
CA ILE A 76 0.20 6.45 11.37
C ILE A 76 -1.04 6.97 10.65
N GLU A 77 -1.45 8.22 10.89
CA GLU A 77 -2.62 8.82 10.25
C GLU A 77 -2.46 8.87 8.71
N LYS A 78 -1.27 9.25 8.23
CA LYS A 78 -0.96 9.28 6.80
C LYS A 78 -1.00 7.88 6.19
N ALA A 79 -0.49 6.87 6.88
CA ALA A 79 -0.57 5.48 6.44
C ALA A 79 -2.04 5.01 6.35
N ILE A 80 -2.85 5.26 7.38
CA ILE A 80 -4.29 4.93 7.39
C ILE A 80 -5.01 5.59 6.22
N LYS A 81 -4.74 6.88 5.97
CA LYS A 81 -5.31 7.63 4.85
C LYS A 81 -4.90 7.04 3.50
N GLY A 82 -3.63 6.70 3.34
CA GLY A 82 -3.10 6.07 2.12
C GLY A 82 -3.73 4.71 1.82
N GLU A 83 -3.78 3.83 2.83
CA GLU A 83 -4.44 2.52 2.71
C GLU A 83 -5.93 2.65 2.41
N THR A 84 -6.63 3.56 3.09
CA THR A 84 -8.06 3.82 2.86
C THR A 84 -8.31 4.31 1.42
N GLN A 85 -7.44 5.16 0.88
CA GLN A 85 -7.51 5.58 -0.52
C GLN A 85 -7.28 4.41 -1.48
N GLY A 86 -6.32 3.52 -1.18
CA GLY A 86 -6.06 2.30 -1.93
C GLY A 86 -7.28 1.38 -1.99
N VAL A 87 -7.87 1.06 -0.83
CA VAL A 87 -9.11 0.27 -0.68
C VAL A 87 -10.25 0.87 -1.51
N ASN A 88 -10.49 2.18 -1.38
CA ASN A 88 -11.55 2.86 -2.12
C ASN A 88 -11.35 2.80 -3.65
N MET A 89 -10.11 2.87 -4.12
CA MET A 89 -9.79 2.75 -5.54
C MET A 89 -9.99 1.31 -6.03
N ALA A 90 -9.53 0.32 -5.26
CA ALA A 90 -9.73 -1.09 -5.58
C ALA A 90 -11.22 -1.47 -5.60
N GLU A 91 -12.05 -0.94 -4.69
CA GLU A 91 -13.50 -1.12 -4.71
C GLU A 91 -14.16 -0.56 -5.98
N LYS A 92 -13.72 0.61 -6.45
CA LYS A 92 -14.21 1.17 -7.72
C LYS A 92 -13.86 0.26 -8.90
N VAL A 93 -12.68 -0.35 -8.89
CA VAL A 93 -12.26 -1.33 -9.91
C VAL A 93 -13.13 -2.59 -9.85
N LEU A 94 -13.42 -3.09 -8.64
CA LEU A 94 -14.28 -4.27 -8.42
C LEU A 94 -15.71 -4.09 -8.94
N ARG A 95 -16.25 -2.87 -8.86
CA ARG A 95 -17.58 -2.51 -9.40
C ARG A 95 -17.60 -2.46 -10.94
N GLY A 96 -16.44 -2.45 -11.59
CA GLY A 96 -16.30 -2.48 -13.04
C GLY A 96 -16.46 -3.88 -13.65
N LYS A 97 -16.16 -3.98 -14.95
CA LYS A 97 -16.16 -5.27 -15.66
C LYS A 97 -14.89 -6.05 -15.33
N LEU A 98 -14.97 -6.94 -14.35
CA LEU A 98 -13.96 -7.94 -14.05
C LEU A 98 -14.50 -9.34 -14.33
N ASN A 99 -13.64 -10.21 -14.88
CA ASN A 99 -13.90 -11.65 -14.87
C ASN A 99 -13.82 -12.19 -13.43
N GLU A 100 -14.37 -13.38 -13.21
CA GLU A 100 -14.48 -14.00 -11.88
C GLU A 100 -13.11 -14.12 -11.18
N ARG A 101 -12.11 -14.65 -11.87
CA ARG A 101 -10.76 -14.83 -11.30
C ARG A 101 -10.07 -13.51 -10.93
N SER A 102 -10.27 -12.46 -11.72
CA SER A 102 -9.77 -11.12 -11.40
C SER A 102 -10.50 -10.52 -10.20
N ARG A 103 -11.79 -10.82 -10.04
CA ARG A 103 -12.59 -10.38 -8.89
C ARG A 103 -12.11 -11.04 -7.61
N ASP A 104 -11.90 -12.36 -7.62
CA ASP A 104 -11.42 -13.11 -6.45
C ASP A 104 -10.04 -12.62 -6.00
N LEU A 105 -9.11 -12.47 -6.95
CA LEU A 105 -7.77 -11.99 -6.66
C LEU A 105 -7.79 -10.57 -6.06
N THR A 106 -8.57 -9.67 -6.66
CA THR A 106 -8.69 -8.29 -6.15
C THR A 106 -9.40 -8.27 -4.78
N GLY A 107 -10.38 -9.14 -4.56
CA GLY A 107 -11.10 -9.28 -3.29
C GLY A 107 -10.19 -9.74 -2.15
N GLU A 108 -9.31 -10.71 -2.40
CA GLU A 108 -8.31 -11.14 -1.41
C GLU A 108 -7.35 -10.00 -1.02
N ILE A 109 -6.85 -9.26 -2.02
CA ILE A 109 -5.96 -8.13 -1.79
C ILE A 109 -6.68 -7.04 -0.98
N LEU A 110 -7.93 -6.72 -1.35
CA LEU A 110 -8.74 -5.74 -0.63
C LEU A 110 -8.97 -6.15 0.83
N GLN A 111 -9.21 -7.42 1.09
CA GLN A 111 -9.38 -7.92 2.46
C GLN A 111 -8.11 -7.72 3.29
N LYS A 112 -6.94 -8.01 2.70
CA LYS A 112 -5.65 -7.80 3.36
C LYS A 112 -5.38 -6.32 3.64
N ASP A 113 -5.71 -5.43 2.70
CA ASP A 113 -5.53 -3.98 2.89
C ASP A 113 -6.47 -3.43 3.98
N ARG A 114 -7.70 -3.96 4.09
CA ARG A 114 -8.61 -3.64 5.21
C ARG A 114 -8.03 -4.07 6.56
N ILE A 115 -7.41 -5.25 6.62
CA ILE A 115 -6.73 -5.72 7.84
C ILE A 115 -5.55 -4.81 8.19
N SER A 116 -4.78 -4.35 7.19
CA SER A 116 -3.70 -3.38 7.40
C SER A 116 -4.19 -2.08 8.05
N ILE A 117 -5.35 -1.56 7.62
CA ILE A 117 -5.97 -0.37 8.23
C ILE A 117 -6.28 -0.63 9.71
N GLU A 118 -6.86 -1.78 10.05
CA GLU A 118 -7.19 -2.10 11.43
C GLU A 118 -5.93 -2.30 12.29
N LYS A 119 -4.86 -2.90 11.74
CA LYS A 119 -3.55 -2.97 12.41
C LYS A 119 -3.02 -1.57 12.73
N LEU A 120 -3.06 -0.65 11.77
CA LEU A 120 -2.59 0.72 11.96
C LEU A 120 -3.41 1.48 13.01
N LYS A 121 -4.74 1.34 13.00
CA LYS A 121 -5.61 1.95 14.02
C LYS A 121 -5.35 1.41 15.42
N GLY A 122 -4.94 0.14 15.54
CA GLY A 122 -4.58 -0.48 16.82
C GLY A 122 -3.25 0.02 17.42
N LEU A 123 -2.51 0.86 16.70
CA LEU A 123 -1.30 1.52 17.21
C LEU A 123 -1.58 2.89 17.84
N GLN A 124 -2.83 3.35 17.81
CA GLN A 124 -3.31 4.61 18.41
C GLN A 124 -4.00 4.37 19.75
#